data_AF-A0A3N2D9T7-F1
#
_entry.id   AF-A0A3N2D9T7-F1
#
_cell.length_a   1.000
_cell.length_b   1.000
_cell.length_c   1.000
_cell.angle_alpha   90.00
_cell.angle_beta   90.00
_cell.angle_gamma   90.00
#
_symmetry.space_group_name_H-M   'P 1'
#
loop_
_entity.id
_entity.type
_entity.pdbx_description
1 polymer ?
#
loop_
_entity_poly.entity_id
_entity_poly.type
_entity_poly.pdbx_seq_one_letter_code
_entity_poly.pdbx_strand_id
1 'polypeptide(L)'
;MNQLHIVMFGVVPYIAAAIFVVGHVWRYRYDKFGWTTRSSEVYEKRLLRIGSPLFHFGILMVAGGHVVGLLVPREWLSAIGIDEHAYHLGAMVLGTIAAVMTLSGLVILVYRRRTTRSVFLATTVSDKVMFVVLGATLLFGTAATVLVQIFGGGYEYRGTISPWFRSLIVFQPDIELMSQVPGMFTAHIMSAMVLFAMWPFTRLVHVWSAPIGYLVRPYVVYRSRDPRRDPAARPSRPGWVPAGLPAPTRAESGRTGTGRTGPTGPSRRP
;
A
#
# COMPACT_ATOMS: atom_id res chain seq x y z
N MET A 1 -7.89 -35.24 3.35
CA MET A 1 -8.17 -33.86 2.87
C MET A 1 -8.13 -33.82 1.35
N ASN A 2 -8.98 -33.01 0.72
CA ASN A 2 -9.02 -32.84 -0.74
C ASN A 2 -7.80 -31.99 -1.21
N GLN A 3 -7.19 -32.32 -2.35
CA GLN A 3 -6.11 -31.54 -2.96
C GLN A 3 -6.49 -30.06 -3.16
N LEU A 4 -7.75 -29.79 -3.53
CA LEU A 4 -8.26 -28.43 -3.70
C LEU A 4 -8.12 -27.60 -2.41
N HIS A 5 -8.38 -28.21 -1.25
CA HIS A 5 -8.29 -27.55 0.04
C HIS A 5 -6.85 -27.14 0.39
N ILE A 6 -5.87 -28.01 0.07
CA ILE A 6 -4.45 -27.71 0.23
C ILE A 6 -4.06 -26.53 -0.66
N VAL A 7 -4.49 -26.53 -1.92
CA VAL A 7 -4.20 -25.43 -2.85
C VAL A 7 -4.80 -24.12 -2.35
N MET A 8 -6.08 -24.11 -1.98
CA MET A 8 -6.79 -22.89 -1.57
C MET A 8 -6.25 -22.26 -0.29
N PHE A 9 -5.95 -23.06 0.74
CA PHE A 9 -5.63 -22.53 2.07
C PHE A 9 -4.15 -22.68 2.45
N GLY A 10 -3.41 -23.53 1.73
CA GLY A 10 -1.98 -23.73 1.93
C GLY A 10 -1.15 -22.98 0.89
N VAL A 11 -1.49 -23.06 -0.40
CA VAL A 11 -0.62 -22.56 -1.49
C VAL A 11 -0.99 -21.14 -1.94
N VAL A 12 -2.26 -20.90 -2.23
CA VAL A 12 -2.75 -19.60 -2.75
C VAL A 12 -2.37 -18.42 -1.84
N PRO A 13 -2.44 -18.50 -0.50
CA PRO A 13 -2.05 -17.39 0.36
C PRO A 13 -0.58 -16.98 0.18
N TYR A 14 0.34 -17.94 0.02
CA TYR A 14 1.75 -17.62 -0.22
C TYR A 14 1.99 -17.04 -1.60
N ILE A 15 1.27 -17.51 -2.63
CA ILE A 15 1.35 -16.91 -3.97
C ILE A 15 0.86 -15.46 -3.93
N ALA A 16 -0.29 -15.20 -3.30
CA ALA A 16 -0.84 -13.86 -3.16
C ALA A 16 0.12 -12.95 -2.37
N ALA A 17 0.69 -13.43 -1.27
CA ALA A 17 1.68 -12.71 -0.48
C ALA A 17 2.97 -12.42 -1.26
N ALA A 18 3.49 -13.40 -2.01
CA ALA A 18 4.68 -13.23 -2.84
C ALA A 18 4.45 -12.17 -3.93
N ILE A 19 3.32 -12.25 -4.66
CA ILE A 19 2.94 -11.24 -5.67
C ILE A 19 2.80 -9.86 -5.01
N PHE A 20 2.12 -9.80 -3.86
CA PHE A 20 1.94 -8.56 -3.11
C PHE A 20 3.30 -7.93 -2.77
N VAL A 21 4.20 -8.65 -2.10
CA VAL A 21 5.48 -8.10 -1.65
C VAL A 21 6.39 -7.76 -2.85
N VAL A 22 6.62 -8.72 -3.74
CA VAL A 22 7.53 -8.54 -4.88
C VAL A 22 7.01 -7.46 -5.84
N GLY A 23 5.70 -7.46 -6.11
CA GLY A 23 5.07 -6.46 -6.96
C GLY A 23 5.20 -5.04 -6.40
N HIS A 24 5.03 -4.86 -5.09
CA HIS A 24 5.23 -3.55 -4.45
C HIS A 24 6.68 -3.08 -4.53
N VAL A 25 7.64 -3.97 -4.24
CA VAL A 25 9.07 -3.65 -4.34
C VAL A 25 9.43 -3.27 -5.78
N TRP A 26 9.00 -4.06 -6.75
CA TRP A 26 9.25 -3.80 -8.17
C TRP A 26 8.66 -2.45 -8.60
N ARG A 27 7.39 -2.20 -8.29
CA ARG A 27 6.71 -0.96 -8.67
C ARG A 27 7.35 0.26 -8.01
N TYR A 28 7.72 0.17 -6.74
CA TYR A 28 8.42 1.26 -6.05
C TYR A 28 9.79 1.58 -6.67
N ARG A 29 10.50 0.57 -7.18
CA ARG A 29 11.81 0.76 -7.81
C ARG A 29 11.71 1.30 -9.23
N TYR A 30 10.81 0.75 -10.05
CA TYR A 30 10.79 0.97 -11.49
C TYR A 30 9.65 1.86 -12.00
N ASP A 31 8.53 1.98 -11.27
CA ASP A 31 7.36 2.78 -11.65
C ASP A 31 6.95 3.76 -10.53
N LYS A 32 7.86 4.70 -10.25
CA LYS A 32 7.62 5.77 -9.26
C LYS A 32 6.55 6.76 -9.71
N PHE A 33 6.39 6.96 -11.02
CA PHE A 33 5.39 7.90 -11.56
C PHE A 33 3.97 7.33 -11.49
N GLY A 34 3.81 6.02 -11.63
CA GLY A 34 2.54 5.32 -11.42
C GLY A 34 2.12 5.22 -9.95
N TRP A 35 2.98 5.60 -9.00
CA TRP A 35 2.70 5.62 -7.57
C TRP A 35 1.95 6.89 -7.17
N THR A 36 0.64 6.91 -7.45
CA THR A 36 -0.22 8.07 -7.17
C THR A 36 -1.65 7.64 -6.84
N THR A 37 -2.36 8.48 -6.10
CA THR A 37 -3.79 8.31 -5.79
C THR A 37 -4.69 8.44 -7.01
N ARG A 38 -4.20 9.05 -8.10
CA ARG A 38 -4.99 9.44 -9.30
C ARG A 38 -6.30 10.11 -8.91
N SER A 39 -6.20 11.23 -8.18
CA SER A 39 -7.39 11.98 -7.75
C SER A 39 -8.19 12.45 -8.97
N SER A 40 -9.50 12.27 -8.89
CA SER A 40 -10.46 12.76 -9.91
C SER A 40 -11.31 13.90 -9.36
N GLU A 41 -10.92 14.49 -8.23
CA GLU A 41 -11.67 15.54 -7.55
C GLU A 41 -11.90 16.78 -8.41
N VAL A 42 -10.91 17.16 -9.23
CA VAL A 42 -11.02 18.32 -10.12
C VAL A 42 -12.21 18.21 -11.08
N TYR A 43 -12.57 16.98 -11.50
CA TYR A 43 -13.68 16.75 -12.41
C TYR A 43 -15.06 16.77 -11.74
N GLU A 44 -15.14 16.40 -10.45
CA GLU A 44 -16.39 16.37 -9.69
C GLU A 44 -16.07 16.29 -8.19
N LYS A 45 -16.57 17.27 -7.42
CA LYS A 45 -16.26 17.42 -5.99
C LYS A 45 -17.42 17.10 -5.05
N ARG A 46 -18.67 17.24 -5.48
CA ARG A 46 -19.86 17.22 -4.62
C ARG A 46 -20.11 15.81 -4.07
N LEU A 47 -20.15 14.80 -4.94
CA LEU A 47 -20.31 13.40 -4.52
C LEU A 47 -19.03 12.89 -3.85
N LEU A 48 -17.86 13.30 -4.35
CA LEU A 48 -16.58 12.89 -3.79
C LEU A 48 -16.39 13.34 -2.33
N ARG A 49 -16.84 14.54 -1.98
CA ARG A 49 -16.72 15.12 -0.61
C ARG A 49 -17.39 14.25 0.46
N ILE A 50 -18.46 13.53 0.11
CA ILE A 50 -19.18 12.66 1.04
C ILE A 50 -18.73 11.21 0.87
N GLY A 51 -18.66 10.72 -0.36
CA GLY A 51 -18.32 9.33 -0.65
C GLY A 51 -16.89 8.97 -0.26
N SER A 52 -15.92 9.88 -0.46
CA SER A 52 -14.52 9.59 -0.16
C SER A 52 -14.28 9.43 1.35
N PRO A 53 -14.68 10.38 2.24
CA PRO A 53 -14.52 10.18 3.68
C PRO A 53 -15.28 8.96 4.21
N LEU A 54 -16.54 8.75 3.82
CA LEU A 54 -17.32 7.58 4.25
C LEU A 54 -16.60 6.27 3.92
N PHE A 55 -16.11 6.14 2.67
CA PHE A 55 -15.38 4.96 2.25
C PHE A 55 -14.06 4.80 3.02
N HIS A 56 -13.25 5.85 3.14
CA HIS A 56 -11.91 5.74 3.74
C HIS A 56 -11.97 5.53 5.26
N PHE A 57 -12.82 6.25 5.99
CA PHE A 57 -12.99 6.00 7.42
C PHE A 57 -13.59 4.61 7.66
N GLY A 58 -14.58 4.21 6.85
CA GLY A 58 -15.14 2.87 6.89
C GLY A 58 -14.08 1.78 6.69
N ILE A 59 -13.32 1.84 5.59
CA ILE A 59 -12.34 0.80 5.26
C ILE A 59 -11.17 0.77 6.25
N LEU A 60 -10.79 1.91 6.84
CA LEU A 60 -9.78 1.95 7.90
C LEU A 60 -10.27 1.27 9.18
N MET A 61 -11.54 1.47 9.56
CA MET A 61 -12.15 0.73 10.67
C MET A 61 -12.24 -0.76 10.37
N VAL A 62 -12.64 -1.15 9.15
CA VAL A 62 -12.64 -2.55 8.71
C VAL A 62 -11.24 -3.15 8.83
N ALA A 63 -10.21 -2.46 8.30
CA ALA A 63 -8.83 -2.92 8.36
C ALA A 63 -8.32 -3.05 9.80
N GLY A 64 -8.61 -2.06 10.66
CA GLY A 64 -8.28 -2.12 12.09
C GLY A 64 -8.96 -3.29 12.80
N GLY A 65 -10.24 -3.52 12.51
CA GLY A 65 -10.98 -4.67 13.02
C GLY A 65 -10.39 -6.01 12.57
N HIS A 66 -9.96 -6.12 11.31
CA HIS A 66 -9.26 -7.33 10.81
C HIS A 66 -7.92 -7.54 11.50
N VAL A 67 -7.14 -6.48 11.73
CA VAL A 67 -5.87 -6.56 12.47
C VAL A 67 -6.13 -7.08 13.89
N VAL A 68 -7.07 -6.50 14.61
CA VAL A 68 -7.41 -6.94 15.98
C VAL A 68 -7.98 -8.37 15.96
N GLY A 69 -8.88 -8.69 15.04
CA GLY A 69 -9.55 -10.00 15.00
C GLY A 69 -8.68 -11.16 14.52
N LEU A 70 -7.72 -10.92 13.62
CA LEU A 70 -6.88 -11.97 13.04
C LEU A 70 -5.53 -12.12 13.73
N LEU A 71 -4.89 -11.00 14.10
CA LEU A 71 -3.53 -11.02 14.63
C LEU A 71 -3.44 -11.08 16.15
N VAL A 72 -4.41 -10.51 16.87
CA VAL A 72 -4.36 -10.47 18.35
C VAL A 72 -4.90 -11.79 18.92
N PRO A 73 -4.08 -12.56 19.66
CA PRO A 73 -4.54 -13.79 20.29
C PRO A 73 -5.64 -13.53 21.33
N ARG A 74 -6.53 -14.50 21.53
CA ARG A 74 -7.61 -14.42 22.52
C ARG A 74 -7.09 -14.28 23.95
N GLU A 75 -5.98 -14.94 24.23
CA GLU A 75 -5.35 -14.94 25.55
C GLU A 75 -4.91 -13.53 25.96
N TRP A 76 -4.53 -12.69 24.99
CA TRP A 76 -4.08 -11.31 25.25
C TRP A 76 -5.25 -10.40 25.58
N LEU A 77 -6.37 -10.53 24.87
CA LEU A 77 -7.58 -9.75 25.12
C LEU A 77 -8.20 -10.14 26.48
N SER A 78 -8.26 -11.44 26.79
CA SER A 78 -8.74 -11.91 28.09
C SER A 78 -7.84 -11.45 29.24
N ALA A 79 -6.52 -11.36 29.03
CA ALA A 79 -5.59 -10.88 30.04
C ALA A 79 -5.78 -9.39 30.39
N ILE A 80 -6.34 -8.59 29.47
CA ILE A 80 -6.67 -7.18 29.68
C ILE A 80 -8.11 -7.02 30.22
N GLY A 81 -8.80 -8.13 30.49
CA GLY A 81 -10.15 -8.14 31.07
C GLY A 81 -11.29 -7.98 30.05
N ILE A 82 -11.01 -8.14 28.75
CA ILE A 82 -12.06 -8.19 27.72
C ILE A 82 -12.53 -9.65 27.61
N ASP A 83 -13.75 -9.91 28.06
CA ASP A 83 -14.39 -11.21 27.90
C ASP A 83 -14.87 -11.43 26.45
N GLU A 84 -15.12 -12.70 26.10
CA GLU A 84 -15.47 -13.07 24.73
C GLU A 84 -16.80 -12.43 24.29
N HIS A 85 -17.74 -12.23 25.22
CA HIS A 85 -19.00 -11.56 24.93
C HIS A 85 -18.81 -10.08 24.61
N ALA A 86 -18.06 -9.32 25.41
CA ALA A 86 -17.78 -7.92 25.10
C ALA A 86 -17.00 -7.77 23.79
N TYR A 87 -16.06 -8.67 23.51
CA TYR A 87 -15.36 -8.69 22.22
C TYR A 87 -16.33 -8.93 21.06
N HIS A 88 -17.17 -9.95 21.13
CA HIS A 88 -18.14 -10.25 20.07
C HIS A 88 -19.12 -9.09 19.84
N LEU A 89 -19.64 -8.50 20.91
CA LEU A 89 -20.55 -7.36 20.82
C LEU A 89 -19.87 -6.15 20.19
N GLY A 90 -18.66 -5.81 20.66
CA GLY A 90 -17.87 -4.70 20.13
C GLY A 90 -17.52 -4.91 18.65
N ALA A 91 -17.05 -6.11 18.29
CA ALA A 91 -16.72 -6.47 16.93
C ALA A 91 -17.96 -6.44 16.01
N MET A 92 -19.11 -6.89 16.48
CA MET A 92 -20.37 -6.85 15.73
C MET A 92 -20.84 -5.40 15.49
N VAL A 93 -20.87 -4.57 16.53
CA VAL A 93 -21.33 -3.17 16.45
C VAL A 93 -20.40 -2.33 15.58
N LEU A 94 -19.11 -2.32 15.91
CA LEU A 94 -18.11 -1.57 15.14
C LEU A 94 -17.98 -2.10 13.71
N GLY A 95 -18.02 -3.43 13.54
CA GLY A 95 -18.01 -4.07 12.23
C GLY A 95 -19.21 -3.67 11.37
N THR A 96 -20.41 -3.61 11.96
CA THR A 96 -21.63 -3.20 11.24
C THR A 96 -21.57 -1.73 10.83
N ILE A 97 -21.16 -0.84 11.74
CA ILE A 97 -20.97 0.58 11.43
C ILE A 97 -19.94 0.75 10.31
N ALA A 98 -18.80 0.07 10.41
CA ALA A 98 -17.76 0.12 9.41
C ALA A 98 -18.22 -0.43 8.05
N ALA A 99 -19.00 -1.52 8.04
CA ALA A 99 -19.58 -2.09 6.83
C ALA A 99 -20.54 -1.11 6.15
N VAL A 100 -21.46 -0.49 6.90
CA VAL A 100 -22.39 0.51 6.36
C VAL A 100 -21.63 1.70 5.78
N MET A 101 -20.68 2.28 6.53
CA MET A 101 -19.88 3.42 6.04
C MET A 101 -19.10 3.07 4.77
N THR A 102 -18.45 1.92 4.74
CA THR A 102 -17.64 1.48 3.60
C THR A 102 -18.50 1.20 2.38
N LEU A 103 -19.61 0.48 2.54
CA LEU A 103 -20.51 0.13 1.44
C LEU A 103 -21.21 1.36 0.88
N SER A 104 -21.76 2.24 1.72
CA SER A 104 -22.39 3.49 1.28
C SER A 104 -21.37 4.37 0.55
N GLY A 105 -20.16 4.51 1.08
CA GLY A 105 -19.07 5.22 0.42
C GLY A 105 -18.71 4.62 -0.93
N LEU A 106 -18.57 3.29 -1.02
CA LEU A 106 -18.29 2.59 -2.27
C LEU A 106 -19.38 2.80 -3.31
N VAL A 107 -20.66 2.66 -2.92
CA VAL A 107 -21.81 2.86 -3.81
C VAL A 107 -21.81 4.28 -4.37
N ILE A 108 -21.59 5.30 -3.53
CA ILE A 108 -21.50 6.70 -3.98
C ILE A 108 -20.35 6.88 -4.98
N LEU A 109 -19.17 6.31 -4.69
CA LEU A 109 -17.98 6.44 -5.56
C LEU A 109 -18.17 5.72 -6.90
N VAL A 110 -18.77 4.54 -6.91
CA VAL A 110 -19.09 3.79 -8.12
C VAL A 110 -20.15 4.53 -8.92
N TYR A 111 -21.23 4.97 -8.28
CA TYR A 111 -22.28 5.77 -8.92
C TYR A 111 -21.70 7.01 -9.60
N ARG A 112 -20.88 7.79 -8.88
CA ARG A 112 -20.16 8.96 -9.41
C ARG A 112 -19.34 8.63 -10.65
N ARG A 113 -18.57 7.53 -10.62
CA ARG A 113 -17.75 7.10 -11.77
C ARG A 113 -18.58 6.69 -12.98
N ARG A 114 -19.82 6.24 -12.80
CA ARG A 114 -20.71 5.82 -13.88
C ARG A 114 -21.53 6.98 -14.45
N THR A 115 -21.92 7.95 -13.62
CA THR A 115 -22.76 9.07 -14.04
C THR A 115 -21.98 10.30 -14.51
N THR A 116 -20.75 10.49 -14.04
CA THR A 116 -19.93 11.65 -14.44
C THR A 116 -19.03 11.31 -15.62
N ARG A 117 -19.35 11.84 -16.82
CA ARG A 117 -18.64 11.52 -18.07
C ARG A 117 -17.11 11.72 -17.99
N SER A 118 -16.66 12.86 -17.46
CA SER A 118 -15.21 13.16 -17.35
C SER A 118 -14.48 12.16 -16.46
N VAL A 119 -15.11 11.74 -15.36
CA VAL A 119 -14.55 10.75 -14.44
C VAL A 119 -14.57 9.35 -15.07
N PHE A 120 -15.64 9.01 -15.78
CA PHE A 120 -15.75 7.73 -16.48
C PHE A 120 -14.64 7.54 -17.53
N LEU A 121 -14.41 8.57 -18.35
CA LEU A 121 -13.36 8.57 -19.38
C LEU A 121 -11.95 8.50 -18.77
N ALA A 122 -11.73 9.11 -17.61
CA ALA A 122 -10.46 9.02 -16.89
C ALA A 122 -10.27 7.70 -16.11
N THR A 123 -11.28 6.83 -16.04
CA THR A 123 -11.22 5.57 -15.27
C THR A 123 -10.59 4.46 -16.10
N THR A 124 -9.47 3.91 -15.62
CA THR A 124 -8.73 2.86 -16.32
C THR A 124 -9.38 1.48 -16.15
N VAL A 125 -8.98 0.50 -16.97
CA VAL A 125 -9.43 -0.90 -16.84
C VAL A 125 -9.02 -1.48 -15.48
N SER A 126 -7.78 -1.22 -15.03
CA SER A 126 -7.29 -1.63 -13.71
C SER A 126 -8.18 -1.10 -12.58
N ASP A 127 -8.64 0.15 -12.68
CA ASP A 127 -9.58 0.71 -11.69
C ASP A 127 -10.91 -0.03 -11.67
N LYS A 128 -11.46 -0.36 -12.84
CA LYS A 128 -12.75 -1.09 -12.94
C LYS A 128 -12.64 -2.48 -12.32
N VAL A 129 -11.60 -3.24 -12.67
CA VAL A 129 -11.36 -4.58 -12.12
C VAL A 129 -11.16 -4.49 -10.60
N MET A 130 -10.36 -3.51 -10.13
CA MET A 130 -10.15 -3.28 -8.71
C MET A 130 -11.46 -3.00 -7.98
N PHE A 131 -12.33 -2.14 -8.50
CA PHE A 131 -13.64 -1.86 -7.89
C PHE A 131 -14.54 -3.10 -7.83
N VAL A 132 -14.50 -3.96 -8.84
CA VAL A 132 -15.26 -5.22 -8.84
C VAL A 132 -14.75 -6.17 -7.76
N VAL A 133 -13.45 -6.40 -7.68
CA VAL A 133 -12.86 -7.31 -6.69
C VAL A 133 -13.03 -6.76 -5.27
N LEU A 134 -12.79 -5.46 -5.06
CA LEU A 134 -13.02 -4.79 -3.79
C LEU A 134 -14.49 -4.85 -3.38
N GLY A 135 -15.41 -4.59 -4.32
CA GLY A 135 -16.85 -4.69 -4.09
C GLY A 135 -17.29 -6.10 -3.74
N ALA A 136 -16.79 -7.12 -4.44
CA ALA A 136 -17.04 -8.53 -4.12
C ALA A 136 -16.51 -8.89 -2.72
N THR A 137 -15.29 -8.47 -2.39
CA THR A 137 -14.69 -8.70 -1.06
C THR A 137 -15.55 -8.10 0.04
N LEU A 138 -15.98 -6.85 -0.11
CA LEU A 138 -16.85 -6.16 0.86
C LEU A 138 -18.24 -6.77 0.93
N LEU A 139 -18.78 -7.23 -0.19
CA LEU A 139 -20.07 -7.91 -0.25
C LEU A 139 -20.02 -9.24 0.51
N PHE A 140 -19.04 -10.11 0.23
CA PHE A 140 -18.90 -11.39 0.92
C PHE A 140 -18.59 -11.21 2.41
N GLY A 141 -17.77 -10.21 2.77
CA GLY A 141 -17.48 -9.89 4.17
C GLY A 141 -18.72 -9.43 4.92
N THR A 142 -19.47 -8.49 4.34
CA THR A 142 -20.75 -8.03 4.92
C THR A 142 -21.77 -9.16 4.99
N ALA A 143 -21.86 -9.99 3.95
CA ALA A 143 -22.76 -11.14 3.93
C ALA A 143 -22.39 -12.18 4.99
N ALA A 144 -21.10 -12.43 5.24
CA ALA A 144 -20.66 -13.29 6.34
C ALA A 144 -21.09 -12.71 7.70
N THR A 145 -20.92 -11.40 7.92
CA THR A 145 -21.39 -10.75 9.14
C THR A 145 -22.90 -10.86 9.30
N VAL A 146 -23.68 -10.49 8.28
CA VAL A 146 -25.14 -10.46 8.39
C VAL A 146 -25.72 -11.87 8.49
N LEU A 147 -25.38 -12.75 7.55
CA LEU A 147 -25.99 -14.07 7.45
C LEU A 147 -25.48 -15.04 8.53
N VAL A 148 -24.20 -14.98 8.87
CA VAL A 148 -23.59 -15.94 9.79
C VAL A 148 -23.52 -15.37 11.21
N GLN A 149 -23.05 -14.13 11.38
CA GLN A 149 -22.88 -13.57 12.73
C GLN A 149 -24.18 -13.07 13.35
N ILE A 150 -25.02 -12.38 12.59
CA ILE A 150 -26.25 -11.78 13.11
C ILE A 150 -27.40 -12.80 13.06
N PHE A 151 -27.64 -13.42 11.90
CA PHE A 151 -28.78 -14.34 11.71
C PHE A 151 -28.44 -15.82 11.92
N GLY A 152 -27.17 -16.20 11.86
CA GLY A 152 -26.72 -17.60 11.86
C GLY A 152 -26.29 -18.15 13.22
N GLY A 153 -26.52 -17.41 14.31
CA GLY A 153 -26.16 -17.83 15.67
C GLY A 153 -24.71 -17.57 16.07
N GLY A 154 -23.90 -16.95 15.21
CA GLY A 154 -22.51 -16.59 15.51
C GLY A 154 -21.54 -17.73 15.18
N TYR A 155 -20.57 -17.45 14.30
CA TYR A 155 -19.45 -18.34 14.01
C TYR A 155 -18.19 -17.92 14.75
N GLU A 156 -17.57 -18.87 15.45
CA GLU A 156 -16.33 -18.69 16.20
C GLU A 156 -15.14 -18.69 15.22
N TYR A 157 -14.88 -17.52 14.62
CA TYR A 157 -13.78 -17.34 13.67
C TYR A 157 -12.41 -17.22 14.36
N ARG A 158 -12.37 -16.96 15.68
CA ARG A 158 -11.13 -16.74 16.44
C ARG A 158 -10.41 -18.03 16.80
N GLY A 159 -11.08 -19.19 16.76
CA GLY A 159 -10.50 -20.51 16.93
C GLY A 159 -10.20 -21.23 15.62
N THR A 160 -10.63 -20.68 14.48
CA THR A 160 -10.43 -21.29 13.15
C THR A 160 -9.64 -20.38 12.22
N ILE A 161 -10.26 -19.31 11.70
CA ILE A 161 -9.69 -18.42 10.69
C ILE A 161 -8.50 -17.62 11.26
N SER A 162 -8.61 -17.07 12.47
CA SER A 162 -7.54 -16.28 13.08
C SER A 162 -6.25 -17.09 13.35
N PRO A 163 -6.29 -18.29 13.95
CA PRO A 163 -5.11 -19.12 14.11
C PRO A 163 -4.56 -19.63 12.77
N TRP A 164 -5.43 -19.99 11.82
CA TRP A 164 -4.98 -20.32 10.45
C TRP A 164 -4.18 -19.17 9.84
N PHE A 165 -4.71 -17.93 9.88
CA PHE A 165 -4.02 -16.77 9.33
C PHE A 165 -2.66 -16.53 10.00
N ARG A 166 -2.58 -16.66 11.33
CA ARG A 166 -1.31 -16.54 12.08
C ARG A 166 -0.32 -17.65 11.72
N SER A 167 -0.80 -18.87 11.51
CA SER A 167 0.01 -20.03 11.11
C SER A 167 0.73 -19.81 9.76
N LEU A 168 0.09 -19.07 8.83
CA LEU A 168 0.70 -18.67 7.56
C LEU A 168 1.89 -17.72 7.75
N ILE A 169 1.81 -16.80 8.72
CA ILE A 169 2.85 -15.79 8.98
C ILE A 169 4.13 -16.45 9.51
N VAL A 170 3.98 -17.50 10.32
CA VAL A 170 5.11 -18.28 10.85
C VAL A 170 5.54 -19.42 9.92
N PHE A 171 5.02 -19.47 8.69
CA PHE A 171 5.31 -20.48 7.67
C PHE A 171 5.03 -21.93 8.10
N GLN A 172 4.05 -22.13 8.99
CA GLN A 172 3.57 -23.45 9.42
C GLN A 172 2.06 -23.53 9.20
N PRO A 173 1.59 -23.66 7.94
CA PRO A 173 0.18 -23.53 7.61
C PRO A 173 -0.66 -24.66 8.20
N ASP A 174 -1.50 -24.34 9.18
CA ASP A 174 -2.50 -25.26 9.72
C ASP A 174 -3.82 -25.12 8.94
N ILE A 175 -3.88 -25.78 7.80
CA ILE A 175 -5.03 -25.69 6.89
C ILE A 175 -6.25 -26.44 7.42
N GLU A 176 -6.14 -27.38 8.36
CA GLU A 176 -7.27 -28.16 8.86
C GLU A 176 -8.32 -27.28 9.54
N LEU A 177 -7.88 -26.18 10.14
CA LEU A 177 -8.71 -25.11 10.70
C LEU A 177 -9.71 -24.50 9.70
N MET A 178 -9.44 -24.62 8.40
CA MET A 178 -10.30 -24.07 7.33
C MET A 178 -11.36 -25.07 6.84
N SER A 179 -11.37 -26.31 7.32
CA SER A 179 -12.21 -27.39 6.78
C SER A 179 -13.71 -27.19 7.00
N GLN A 180 -14.10 -26.55 8.11
CA GLN A 180 -15.50 -26.31 8.50
C GLN A 180 -15.88 -24.82 8.44
N VAL A 181 -15.09 -24.01 7.73
CA VAL A 181 -15.37 -22.57 7.62
C VAL A 181 -16.57 -22.34 6.69
N PRO A 182 -17.58 -21.56 7.12
CA PRO A 182 -18.75 -21.29 6.30
C PRO A 182 -18.39 -20.65 4.96
N GLY A 183 -19.13 -21.00 3.91
CA GLY A 183 -18.80 -20.63 2.53
C GLY A 183 -18.65 -19.12 2.29
N MET A 184 -19.40 -18.27 3.00
CA MET A 184 -19.27 -16.81 2.89
C MET A 184 -17.92 -16.28 3.39
N PHE A 185 -17.39 -16.83 4.49
CA PHE A 185 -16.05 -16.50 4.98
C PHE A 185 -14.99 -16.96 3.99
N THR A 186 -15.13 -18.18 3.45
CA THR A 186 -14.23 -18.69 2.40
C THR A 186 -14.25 -17.80 1.16
N ALA A 187 -15.43 -17.39 0.67
CA ALA A 187 -15.55 -16.49 -0.48
C ALA A 187 -14.91 -15.11 -0.21
N HIS A 188 -15.11 -14.58 1.00
CA HIS A 188 -14.46 -13.33 1.44
C HIS A 188 -12.93 -13.47 1.46
N ILE A 189 -12.39 -14.54 2.04
CA ILE A 189 -10.94 -14.77 2.11
C ILE A 189 -10.36 -14.93 0.71
N MET A 190 -10.98 -15.73 -0.16
CA MET A 190 -10.49 -15.95 -1.51
C MET A 190 -10.51 -14.66 -2.35
N SER A 191 -11.59 -13.88 -2.26
CA SER A 191 -11.66 -12.57 -2.93
C SER A 191 -10.65 -11.56 -2.35
N ALA A 192 -10.41 -11.59 -1.04
CA ALA A 192 -9.34 -10.80 -0.41
C ALA A 192 -7.96 -11.21 -0.93
N MET A 193 -7.66 -12.51 -1.06
CA MET A 193 -6.37 -12.97 -1.63
C MET A 193 -6.16 -12.45 -3.05
N VAL A 194 -7.21 -12.45 -3.88
CA VAL A 194 -7.16 -11.82 -5.21
C VAL A 194 -6.92 -10.32 -5.11
N LEU A 195 -7.58 -9.63 -4.18
CA LEU A 195 -7.39 -8.19 -3.93
C LEU A 195 -5.94 -7.87 -3.52
N PHE A 196 -5.34 -8.67 -2.64
CA PHE A 196 -3.93 -8.53 -2.25
C PHE A 196 -3.00 -8.81 -3.44
N ALA A 197 -3.23 -9.88 -4.21
CA ALA A 197 -2.41 -10.17 -5.38
C ALA A 197 -2.47 -9.06 -6.45
N MET A 198 -3.62 -8.43 -6.67
CA MET A 198 -3.75 -7.33 -7.64
C MET A 198 -3.29 -5.97 -7.11
N TRP A 199 -3.18 -5.81 -5.78
CA TRP A 199 -2.85 -4.56 -5.11
C TRP A 199 -1.66 -3.80 -5.72
N PRO A 200 -0.48 -4.41 -5.94
CA PRO A 200 0.67 -3.69 -6.48
C PRO A 200 0.47 -3.21 -7.92
N PHE A 201 -0.57 -3.64 -8.64
CA PHE A 201 -0.84 -3.27 -10.04
C PHE A 201 -2.02 -2.29 -10.18
N THR A 202 -2.59 -1.85 -9.07
CA THR A 202 -3.76 -0.96 -9.04
C THR A 202 -3.43 0.36 -8.36
N ARG A 203 -4.40 1.27 -8.27
CA ARG A 203 -4.24 2.50 -7.47
C ARG A 203 -4.14 2.24 -5.97
N LEU A 204 -4.38 1.02 -5.45
CA LEU A 204 -4.33 0.70 -4.02
C LEU A 204 -2.96 0.93 -3.38
N VAL A 205 -1.89 0.99 -4.18
CA VAL A 205 -0.53 1.33 -3.72
C VAL A 205 -0.46 2.65 -2.94
N HIS A 206 -1.44 3.55 -3.12
CA HIS A 206 -1.52 4.81 -2.39
C HIS A 206 -1.59 4.64 -0.86
N VAL A 207 -2.07 3.49 -0.36
CA VAL A 207 -2.16 3.21 1.09
C VAL A 207 -0.79 3.33 1.76
N TRP A 208 0.27 2.90 1.08
CA TRP A 208 1.65 3.01 1.56
C TRP A 208 2.20 4.44 1.57
N SER A 209 1.49 5.39 0.96
CA SER A 209 1.83 6.82 0.98
C SER A 209 1.04 7.60 2.02
N ALA A 210 0.45 6.93 3.01
CA ALA A 210 -0.15 7.60 4.16
C ALA A 210 0.88 8.58 4.79
N PRO A 211 0.54 9.88 4.90
CA PRO A 211 1.51 10.92 5.23
C PRO A 211 1.79 11.01 6.74
N ILE A 212 2.08 9.89 7.40
CA ILE A 212 2.32 9.82 8.85
C ILE A 212 3.52 10.71 9.24
N GLY A 213 4.58 10.70 8.43
CA GLY A 213 5.76 11.54 8.65
C GLY A 213 5.52 13.04 8.49
N TYR A 214 4.38 13.47 7.94
CA TYR A 214 4.05 14.88 7.80
C TYR A 214 3.78 15.56 9.15
N LEU A 215 3.37 14.78 10.16
CA LEU A 215 3.10 15.27 11.53
C LEU A 215 4.33 15.89 12.19
N VAL A 216 5.52 15.43 11.80
CA VAL A 216 6.81 15.88 12.36
C VAL A 216 7.69 16.59 11.32
N ARG A 217 7.18 16.79 10.11
CA ARG A 217 7.95 17.35 8.99
C ARG A 217 7.96 18.88 9.07
N PRO A 218 9.13 19.54 8.96
CA PRO A 218 9.21 20.99 8.82
C PRO A 218 8.40 21.48 7.60
N TYR A 219 7.75 22.64 7.74
CA TYR A 219 6.97 23.25 6.65
C TYR A 219 7.82 23.54 5.41
N VAL A 220 9.05 24.02 5.63
CA VAL A 220 10.02 24.30 4.57
C VAL A 220 11.04 23.18 4.52
N VAL A 221 11.20 22.58 3.34
CA VAL A 221 12.21 21.54 3.11
C VAL A 221 13.22 22.01 2.09
N TYR A 222 14.45 22.17 2.56
CA TYR A 222 15.62 22.41 1.74
C TYR A 222 16.15 21.07 1.22
N ARG A 223 16.54 21.04 -0.06
CA ARG A 223 17.29 19.93 -0.65
C ARG A 223 18.68 20.45 -0.99
N SER A 224 19.70 19.87 -0.37
CA SER A 224 21.07 20.15 -0.73
C SER A 224 21.35 19.67 -2.17
N ARG A 225 22.31 20.31 -2.83
CA ARG A 225 22.81 19.83 -4.12
C ARG A 225 23.53 18.52 -3.88
N ASP A 226 23.19 17.50 -4.66
CA ASP A 226 23.91 16.23 -4.67
C ASP A 226 25.16 16.38 -5.56
N PRO A 227 26.39 16.38 -5.01
CA PRO A 227 27.61 16.56 -5.79
C PRO A 227 27.78 15.50 -6.89
N ARG A 228 27.19 14.30 -6.71
CA ARG A 228 27.27 13.20 -7.70
C ARG A 228 26.31 13.38 -8.87
N ARG A 229 25.30 14.24 -8.73
CA ARG A 229 24.29 14.54 -9.76
C ARG A 229 24.36 15.99 -10.21
N ASP A 230 25.33 16.77 -9.72
CA ASP A 230 25.51 18.16 -10.09
C ASP A 230 25.93 18.27 -11.57
N PRO A 231 25.10 18.87 -12.45
CA PRO A 231 25.48 19.11 -13.83
C PRO A 231 26.71 20.02 -13.94
N ALA A 232 26.99 20.87 -12.93
CA ALA A 232 28.17 21.73 -12.89
C ALA A 232 29.45 20.98 -12.48
N ALA A 233 29.33 19.79 -11.88
CA ALA A 233 30.46 18.89 -11.62
C ALA A 233 30.79 17.99 -12.82
N ARG A 234 29.93 17.96 -13.86
CA ARG A 234 30.29 17.36 -15.15
C ARG A 234 31.31 18.28 -15.82
N PRO A 235 32.47 17.77 -16.28
CA PRO A 235 33.39 18.58 -17.07
C PRO A 235 32.60 19.19 -18.23
N SER A 236 32.75 20.51 -18.41
CA SER A 236 32.16 21.23 -19.53
C SER A 236 32.54 20.51 -20.81
N ARG A 237 31.56 19.86 -21.44
CA ARG A 237 31.76 19.36 -22.80
C ARG A 237 31.99 20.60 -23.66
N PRO A 238 33.10 20.69 -24.42
CA PRO A 238 33.25 21.75 -25.40
C PRO A 238 31.99 21.77 -26.25
N GLY A 239 31.37 22.95 -26.39
CA GLY A 239 30.28 23.13 -27.32
C GLY A 239 30.72 22.80 -28.75
N TRP A 240 29.78 22.87 -29.69
CA TRP A 240 30.07 22.65 -31.10
C TRP A 240 31.29 23.49 -31.53
N VAL A 241 32.38 22.82 -31.90
CA VAL A 241 33.57 23.46 -32.44
C VAL A 241 33.23 23.82 -33.89
N PRO A 242 33.30 25.10 -34.28
CA PRO A 242 33.15 25.47 -35.68
C PRO A 242 34.14 24.69 -36.52
N ALA A 243 33.66 23.99 -37.56
CA ALA A 243 34.50 23.29 -38.52
C ALA A 243 35.37 24.33 -39.25
N GLY A 244 36.60 24.57 -38.78
CA GLY A 244 37.49 25.53 -39.43
C GLY A 244 38.71 26.02 -38.64
N LEU A 245 38.85 25.70 -37.35
CA LEU A 245 40.07 26.11 -36.62
C LEU A 245 41.08 24.96 -36.53
N PRO A 246 42.35 25.17 -36.94
CA PRO A 246 43.39 24.16 -36.81
C PRO A 246 43.63 23.81 -35.33
N ALA A 247 43.82 22.51 -35.05
CA ALA A 247 44.04 22.01 -33.71
C ALA A 247 45.24 22.71 -33.05
N PRO A 248 45.18 23.05 -31.74
CA PRO A 248 46.31 23.66 -31.06
C PRO A 248 47.47 22.66 -31.04
N THR A 249 48.57 23.06 -31.67
CA THR A 249 49.82 22.30 -31.69
C THR A 249 50.35 22.15 -30.26
N ARG A 250 50.59 20.90 -29.88
CA ARG A 250 51.18 20.53 -28.59
C ARG A 250 52.63 21.00 -28.60
N ALA A 251 52.90 22.20 -28.07
CA ALA A 251 54.26 22.72 -27.94
C ALA A 251 54.99 21.95 -26.82
N GLU A 252 55.87 21.06 -27.25
CA GLU A 252 56.89 20.43 -26.45
C GLU A 252 58.03 21.44 -26.24
N SER A 253 58.30 21.86 -25.00
CA SER A 253 59.61 22.40 -24.65
C SER A 253 59.92 22.09 -23.19
N GLY A 254 60.97 21.29 -23.00
CA GLY A 254 61.55 21.00 -21.70
C GLY A 254 62.64 22.01 -21.30
N ARG A 255 62.94 21.99 -19.99
CA ARG A 255 64.14 22.50 -19.28
C ARG A 255 64.44 24.00 -19.35
N THR A 256 64.40 24.68 -18.19
CA THR A 256 65.55 24.85 -17.27
C THR A 256 65.08 25.58 -15.99
N GLY A 257 65.60 25.18 -14.83
CA GLY A 257 65.22 25.75 -13.54
C GLY A 257 66.05 26.96 -13.12
N THR A 258 65.54 27.71 -12.14
CA THR A 258 66.31 28.45 -11.13
C THR A 258 65.37 28.74 -9.96
N GLY A 259 65.81 28.42 -8.76
CA GLY A 259 64.98 28.41 -7.56
C GLY A 259 64.59 29.77 -7.02
N ARG A 260 63.60 29.76 -6.12
CA ARG A 260 63.59 30.63 -4.95
C ARG A 260 62.80 29.99 -3.81
N THR A 261 63.52 29.90 -2.70
CA THR A 261 63.13 29.52 -1.34
C THR A 261 61.93 30.32 -0.84
N GLY A 262 61.12 29.69 0.02
CA GLY A 262 59.95 30.28 0.67
C GLY A 262 60.25 31.41 1.67
N PRO A 263 59.22 31.89 2.37
CA PRO A 263 59.30 31.82 3.82
C PRO A 263 57.99 31.43 4.54
N THR A 264 58.21 31.02 5.77
CA THR A 264 57.36 30.52 6.86
C THR A 264 56.52 31.59 7.58
N GLY A 265 55.26 31.26 7.93
CA GLY A 265 54.53 31.67 9.16
C GLY A 265 54.13 33.15 9.34
N PRO A 266 53.29 33.51 10.36
CA PRO A 266 52.96 32.72 11.56
C PRO A 266 51.45 32.60 11.91
N SER A 267 51.21 31.74 12.91
CA SER A 267 49.98 31.55 13.68
C SER A 267 49.50 32.81 14.42
N ARG A 268 48.20 32.87 14.75
CA ARG A 268 47.70 33.35 16.05
C ARG A 268 46.22 32.99 16.29
N ARG A 269 46.02 32.28 17.40
CA ARG A 269 44.82 32.14 18.27
C ARG A 269 44.74 33.37 19.21
N PRO A 270 43.74 33.59 20.10
CA PRO A 270 42.95 32.64 20.91
C PRO A 270 41.60 32.23 20.31
#